data_AF-A0A432S2C4-F1
#
_entry.id   AF-A0A432S2C4-F1
#
_cell.length_a   1.000
_cell.length_b   1.000
_cell.length_c   1.000
_cell.angle_alpha   90.00
_cell.angle_beta   90.00
_cell.angle_gamma   90.00
#
_symmetry.space_group_name_H-M   'P 1'
#
loop_
_entity.id
_entity.type
_entity.pdbx_description
1 polymer ?
#
loop_
_entity_poly.entity_id
_entity_poly.type
_entity_poly.pdbx_seq_one_letter_code
_entity_poly.pdbx_strand_id
1 'polypeptide(L)'
;MSKNRYEFKRKFLEEQLERLNREREEFSKKRRYYISTALALIGLAVITYIVFFKIFQQKETGIFVSLSIILYSIFFFSKVIQYYPRDIEQKIFEIQNEIDLLSIDDTSLEERAEKLFRLHQLELKKYYDQTLIHSRLIFLVGIFSIFAGFIFIGVAFYLIFKHPVNAFSEKVLIGVLGSIGAILSNFVAVIFVKMYSETIKSLTEFHNRLVITHYLHFGNFLVAKIKDDKLRENTLSRLAENITTNLKK
;
A
#
# COMPACT_ATOMS: atom_id res chain seq x y z
N MET A 1 -22.59 -23.01 31.44
CA MET A 1 -21.88 -21.75 31.74
C MET A 1 -21.07 -21.20 30.55
N SER A 2 -20.50 -22.03 29.66
CA SER A 2 -19.70 -21.56 28.51
C SER A 2 -20.51 -20.84 27.43
N LYS A 3 -21.71 -21.35 27.07
CA LYS A 3 -22.55 -20.79 25.98
C LYS A 3 -22.94 -19.31 26.19
N ASN A 4 -23.27 -18.95 27.42
CA ASN A 4 -23.62 -17.57 27.81
C ASN A 4 -22.42 -16.60 27.72
N ARG A 5 -21.18 -17.12 27.87
CA ARG A 5 -19.95 -16.32 27.73
C ARG A 5 -19.63 -16.00 26.27
N TYR A 6 -19.90 -16.93 25.36
CA TYR A 6 -19.69 -16.74 23.92
C TYR A 6 -20.73 -15.78 23.32
N GLU A 7 -22.00 -15.88 23.72
CA GLU A 7 -23.04 -14.94 23.30
C GLU A 7 -22.76 -13.51 23.80
N PHE A 8 -22.31 -13.37 25.05
CA PHE A 8 -21.91 -12.06 25.59
C PHE A 8 -20.72 -11.47 24.83
N LYS A 9 -19.67 -12.27 24.57
CA LYS A 9 -18.50 -11.84 23.82
C LYS A 9 -18.87 -11.44 22.38
N ARG A 10 -19.77 -12.20 21.74
CA ARG A 10 -20.25 -11.90 20.39
C ARG A 10 -21.00 -10.56 20.33
N LYS A 11 -21.95 -10.32 21.23
CA LYS A 11 -22.66 -9.03 21.30
C LYS A 11 -21.70 -7.86 21.50
N PHE A 12 -20.70 -8.02 22.36
CA PHE A 12 -19.67 -7.01 22.59
C PHE A 12 -18.83 -6.72 21.33
N LEU A 13 -18.47 -7.74 20.56
CA LEU A 13 -17.75 -7.58 19.29
C LEU A 13 -18.63 -6.94 18.21
N GLU A 14 -19.91 -7.30 18.12
CA GLU A 14 -20.88 -6.69 17.20
C GLU A 14 -21.07 -5.19 17.49
N GLU A 15 -21.17 -4.79 18.76
CA GLU A 15 -21.22 -3.37 19.15
C GLU A 15 -19.93 -2.61 18.78
N GLN A 16 -18.76 -3.21 18.98
CA GLN A 16 -17.49 -2.60 18.56
C GLN A 16 -17.40 -2.45 17.04
N LEU A 17 -17.85 -3.45 16.29
CA LEU A 17 -17.90 -3.41 14.83
C LEU A 17 -18.79 -2.26 14.34
N GLU A 18 -19.95 -2.05 14.97
CA GLU A 18 -20.84 -0.95 14.62
C GLU A 18 -20.18 0.42 14.90
N ARG A 19 -19.50 0.57 16.05
CA ARG A 19 -18.74 1.79 16.37
C ARG A 19 -17.66 2.09 15.35
N LEU A 20 -16.84 1.10 15.00
CA LEU A 20 -15.77 1.27 14.02
C LEU A 20 -16.30 1.60 12.61
N ASN A 21 -17.45 1.02 12.22
CA ASN A 21 -18.11 1.37 10.96
C ASN A 21 -18.58 2.83 10.94
N ARG A 22 -19.12 3.34 12.06
CA ARG A 22 -19.47 4.76 12.20
C ARG A 22 -18.23 5.66 12.11
N GLU A 23 -17.15 5.32 12.81
CA GLU A 23 -15.88 6.05 12.71
C GLU A 23 -15.36 6.06 11.27
N ARG A 24 -15.37 4.92 10.57
CA ARG A 24 -14.97 4.80 9.16
C ARG A 24 -15.78 5.75 8.26
N GLU A 25 -17.09 5.84 8.46
CA GLU A 25 -17.93 6.76 7.69
C GLU A 25 -17.56 8.23 7.94
N GLU A 26 -17.35 8.61 9.20
CA GLU A 26 -16.91 9.96 9.57
C GLU A 26 -15.56 10.32 8.96
N PHE A 27 -14.58 9.40 9.00
CA PHE A 27 -13.30 9.59 8.32
C PHE A 27 -13.47 9.74 6.81
N SER A 28 -14.36 8.96 6.18
CA SER A 28 -14.64 9.08 4.73
C SER A 28 -15.25 10.45 4.37
N LYS A 29 -16.10 11.01 5.25
CA LYS A 29 -16.73 12.33 5.08
C LYS A 29 -15.69 13.43 5.23
N LYS A 30 -14.88 13.38 6.30
CA LYS A 30 -13.76 14.32 6.53
C LYS A 30 -12.76 14.29 5.38
N ARG A 31 -12.41 13.10 4.88
CA ARG A 31 -11.50 12.93 3.73
C ARG A 31 -12.06 13.58 2.46
N ARG A 32 -13.33 13.34 2.13
CA ARG A 32 -13.99 13.98 0.98
C ARG A 32 -13.99 15.50 1.09
N TYR A 33 -14.23 16.03 2.29
CA TYR A 33 -14.13 17.46 2.56
C TYR A 33 -12.71 17.99 2.27
N TYR A 34 -11.66 17.38 2.83
CA TYR A 34 -10.27 17.82 2.59
C TYR A 34 -9.82 17.69 1.13
N ILE A 35 -10.30 16.67 0.39
CA ILE A 35 -10.04 16.55 -1.05
C ILE A 35 -10.72 17.68 -1.82
N SER A 36 -11.99 17.98 -1.50
CA SER A 36 -12.72 19.06 -2.16
C SER A 36 -12.10 20.44 -1.91
N THR A 37 -11.62 20.70 -0.69
CA THR A 37 -10.96 21.97 -0.36
C THR A 37 -9.59 22.08 -1.01
N ALA A 38 -8.79 21.00 -1.04
CA ALA A 38 -7.50 21.00 -1.74
C ALA A 38 -7.67 21.26 -3.26
N LEU A 39 -8.65 20.64 -3.91
CA LEU A 39 -8.94 20.87 -5.33
C LEU A 39 -9.40 22.31 -5.60
N ALA A 40 -10.23 22.87 -4.72
CA ALA A 40 -10.67 24.26 -4.83
C ALA A 40 -9.50 25.25 -4.72
N LEU A 41 -8.55 24.99 -3.80
CA LEU A 41 -7.35 25.83 -3.64
C LEU A 41 -6.41 25.75 -4.85
N ILE A 42 -6.26 24.58 -5.46
CA ILE A 42 -5.49 24.43 -6.71
C ILE A 42 -6.16 25.23 -7.84
N GLY A 43 -7.49 25.16 -7.96
CA GLY A 43 -8.24 25.98 -8.93
C GLY A 43 -8.03 27.48 -8.69
N LEU A 44 -8.03 27.91 -7.43
CA LEU A 44 -7.81 29.30 -7.03
C LEU A 44 -6.37 29.77 -7.31
N ALA A 45 -5.37 28.88 -7.18
CA ALA A 45 -3.99 29.18 -7.58
C ALA A 45 -3.87 29.46 -9.09
N VAL A 46 -4.59 28.70 -9.92
CA VAL A 46 -4.59 28.90 -11.38
C VAL A 46 -5.29 30.21 -11.75
N ILE A 47 -6.42 30.52 -11.10
CA ILE A 47 -7.16 31.76 -11.35
C ILE A 47 -6.33 32.98 -10.95
N THR A 48 -5.69 32.95 -9.77
CA THR A 48 -4.84 34.06 -9.32
C THR A 48 -3.65 34.26 -10.24
N TYR A 49 -3.00 33.19 -10.71
CA TYR A 49 -1.94 33.27 -11.72
C TYR A 49 -2.40 33.94 -13.02
N ILE A 50 -3.57 33.54 -13.56
CA ILE A 50 -4.12 34.12 -14.79
C ILE A 50 -4.46 35.61 -14.61
N VAL A 51 -5.04 35.98 -13.47
CA VAL A 51 -5.40 37.38 -13.15
C VAL A 51 -4.15 38.25 -13.04
N PHE A 52 -3.14 37.84 -12.28
CA PHE A 52 -1.90 38.62 -12.15
C PHE A 52 -1.13 38.72 -13.47
N PHE A 53 -1.14 37.66 -14.29
CA PHE A 53 -0.47 37.63 -15.57
C PHE A 53 -1.17 38.50 -16.65
N LYS A 54 -2.49 38.37 -16.80
CA LYS A 54 -3.26 39.08 -17.85
C LYS A 54 -3.69 40.49 -17.47
N ILE A 55 -4.08 40.73 -16.21
CA ILE A 55 -4.71 41.98 -15.80
C ILE A 55 -3.67 42.96 -15.23
N PHE A 56 -2.80 42.48 -14.33
CA PHE A 56 -1.85 43.34 -13.64
C PHE A 56 -0.46 43.42 -14.29
N GLN A 57 -0.17 42.58 -15.29
CA GLN A 57 1.14 42.43 -15.96
C GLN A 57 2.36 42.24 -15.00
N GLN A 58 2.12 42.00 -13.71
CA GLN A 58 3.16 41.77 -12.72
C GLN A 58 3.44 40.26 -12.62
N LYS A 59 4.40 39.80 -13.44
CA LYS A 59 4.74 38.37 -13.53
C LYS A 59 5.38 37.82 -12.26
N GLU A 60 6.25 38.60 -11.62
CA GLU A 60 6.99 38.21 -10.41
C GLU A 60 6.02 37.96 -9.24
N THR A 61 5.13 38.90 -8.93
CA THR A 61 4.20 38.81 -7.79
C THR A 61 3.16 37.70 -7.97
N GLY A 62 2.67 37.49 -9.20
CA GLY A 62 1.76 36.38 -9.51
C GLY A 62 2.37 35.00 -9.26
N ILE A 63 3.67 34.82 -9.54
CA ILE A 63 4.39 33.56 -9.28
C ILE A 63 4.49 33.31 -7.77
N PHE A 64 4.90 34.29 -6.97
CA PHE A 64 5.02 34.12 -5.51
C PHE A 64 3.68 33.82 -4.82
N VAL A 65 2.60 34.49 -5.23
CA VAL A 65 1.26 34.26 -4.66
C VAL A 65 0.75 32.85 -5.03
N SER A 66 0.93 32.44 -6.29
CA SER A 66 0.51 31.09 -6.73
C SER A 66 1.28 29.97 -6.01
N LEU A 67 2.59 30.12 -5.83
CA LEU A 67 3.43 29.18 -5.06
C LEU A 67 2.98 29.06 -3.61
N SER A 68 2.61 30.17 -2.98
CA SER A 68 2.09 30.17 -1.60
C SER A 68 0.80 29.36 -1.47
N ILE A 69 -0.13 29.50 -2.43
CA ILE A 69 -1.40 28.75 -2.43
C ILE A 69 -1.17 27.26 -2.72
N ILE A 70 -0.19 26.93 -3.57
CA ILE A 70 0.21 25.54 -3.84
C ILE A 70 0.79 24.90 -2.57
N LEU A 71 1.62 25.60 -1.81
CA LEU A 71 2.15 25.13 -0.53
C LEU A 71 1.03 24.84 0.49
N TYR A 72 0.04 25.72 0.59
CA TYR A 72 -1.16 25.45 1.42
C TYR A 72 -1.94 24.24 0.92
N SER A 73 -2.06 24.05 -0.40
CA SER A 73 -2.73 22.89 -0.99
C SER A 73 -2.01 21.58 -0.65
N ILE A 74 -0.67 21.58 -0.66
CA ILE A 74 0.17 20.43 -0.24
C ILE A 74 -0.05 20.12 1.25
N PHE A 75 -0.13 21.15 2.10
CA PHE A 75 -0.42 20.97 3.53
C PHE A 75 -1.78 20.30 3.76
N PHE A 76 -2.83 20.73 3.06
CA PHE A 76 -4.14 20.07 3.12
C PHE A 76 -4.12 18.64 2.55
N PHE A 77 -3.35 18.39 1.51
CA PHE A 77 -3.18 17.05 0.94
C PHE A 77 -2.48 16.09 1.92
N SER A 78 -1.54 16.59 2.73
CA SER A 78 -0.90 15.78 3.78
C SER A 78 -1.91 15.26 4.81
N LYS A 79 -2.94 16.05 5.13
CA LYS A 79 -4.04 15.64 6.02
C LYS A 79 -4.91 14.54 5.41
N VAL A 80 -5.11 14.55 4.09
CA VAL A 80 -5.84 13.47 3.38
C VAL A 80 -5.16 12.11 3.57
N ILE A 81 -3.84 12.07 3.55
CA ILE A 81 -3.03 10.85 3.77
C ILE A 81 -3.12 10.41 5.24
N GLN A 82 -3.05 11.36 6.18
CA GLN A 82 -3.14 11.07 7.62
C GLN A 82 -4.50 10.49 8.03
N TYR A 83 -5.59 10.87 7.34
CA TYR A 83 -6.93 10.34 7.58
C TYR A 83 -7.23 9.05 6.79
N TYR A 84 -6.23 8.38 6.23
CA TYR A 84 -6.43 7.07 5.61
C TYR A 84 -6.70 6.02 6.71
N PRO A 85 -7.90 5.40 6.75
CA PRO A 85 -8.35 4.59 7.89
C PRO A 85 -7.77 3.17 7.86
N ARG A 86 -6.47 3.02 7.58
CA ARG A 86 -5.81 1.71 7.46
C ARG A 86 -6.00 0.89 8.72
N ASP A 87 -5.89 1.54 9.88
CA ASP A 87 -6.03 0.90 11.19
C ASP A 87 -7.48 0.53 11.51
N ILE A 88 -8.47 1.31 11.05
CA ILE A 88 -9.89 1.06 11.33
C ILE A 88 -10.41 -0.08 10.44
N GLU A 89 -10.06 -0.09 9.15
CA GLU A 89 -10.42 -1.22 8.28
C GLU A 89 -9.78 -2.52 8.77
N GLN A 90 -8.55 -2.45 9.29
CA GLN A 90 -7.90 -3.60 9.91
C GLN A 90 -8.64 -4.08 11.18
N LYS A 91 -9.02 -3.17 12.09
CA LYS A 91 -9.76 -3.52 13.30
C LYS A 91 -11.16 -4.08 13.01
N ILE A 92 -11.88 -3.50 12.04
CA ILE A 92 -13.19 -4.03 11.59
C ILE A 92 -13.02 -5.47 11.11
N PHE A 93 -11.99 -5.72 10.30
CA PHE A 93 -11.71 -7.04 9.78
C PHE A 93 -11.34 -8.05 10.87
N GLU A 94 -10.50 -7.67 11.83
CA GLU A 94 -10.10 -8.55 12.96
C GLU A 94 -11.31 -8.92 13.83
N ILE A 95 -12.17 -7.95 14.15
CA ILE A 95 -13.39 -8.19 14.92
C ILE A 95 -14.39 -9.06 14.14
N GLN A 96 -14.55 -8.82 12.84
CA GLN A 96 -15.41 -9.64 11.99
C GLN A 96 -14.92 -11.10 11.94
N ASN A 97 -13.60 -11.31 11.79
CA ASN A 97 -13.00 -12.64 11.84
C ASN A 97 -13.21 -13.32 13.20
N GLU A 98 -13.09 -12.58 14.30
CA GLU A 98 -13.33 -13.13 15.65
C GLU A 98 -14.79 -13.54 15.84
N ILE A 99 -15.74 -12.74 15.35
CA ILE A 99 -17.18 -13.11 15.33
C ILE A 99 -17.40 -14.36 14.49
N ASP A 100 -16.77 -14.45 13.31
CA ASP A 100 -16.89 -15.61 12.42
C ASP A 100 -16.28 -16.87 13.06
N LEU A 101 -15.13 -16.77 13.74
CA LEU A 101 -14.52 -17.86 14.51
C LEU A 101 -15.40 -18.36 15.64
N LEU A 102 -16.05 -17.45 16.38
CA LEU A 102 -17.00 -17.79 17.44
C LEU A 102 -18.24 -18.52 16.89
N SER A 103 -18.54 -18.37 15.60
CA SER A 103 -19.65 -19.06 14.94
C SER A 103 -19.29 -20.44 14.37
N ILE A 104 -18.05 -20.91 14.55
CA ILE A 104 -17.59 -22.20 14.03
C ILE A 104 -18.00 -23.38 14.93
N ASP A 105 -17.99 -23.21 16.25
CA ASP A 105 -18.21 -24.30 17.21
C ASP A 105 -19.64 -24.90 17.17
N ASP A 106 -20.62 -24.15 16.67
CA ASP A 106 -22.03 -24.57 16.55
C ASP A 106 -22.39 -25.08 15.12
N THR A 107 -21.43 -25.20 14.20
CA THR A 107 -21.69 -25.53 12.78
C THR A 107 -21.24 -26.93 12.33
N SER A 108 -21.82 -27.42 11.22
CA SER A 108 -21.43 -28.70 10.61
C SER A 108 -19.95 -28.70 10.18
N LEU A 109 -19.33 -29.88 10.12
CA LEU A 109 -17.90 -30.04 9.77
C LEU A 109 -17.58 -29.44 8.38
N GLU A 110 -18.55 -29.49 7.46
CA GLU A 110 -18.50 -28.89 6.12
C GLU A 110 -18.53 -27.35 6.18
N GLU A 111 -19.50 -26.75 6.90
CA GLU A 111 -19.57 -25.29 7.11
C GLU A 111 -18.33 -24.74 7.81
N ARG A 112 -17.79 -25.50 8.77
CA ARG A 112 -16.57 -25.14 9.49
C ARG A 112 -15.37 -25.10 8.54
N ALA A 113 -15.24 -26.09 7.67
CA ALA A 113 -14.17 -26.12 6.66
C ALA A 113 -14.33 -24.98 5.63
N GLU A 114 -15.57 -24.66 5.24
CA GLU A 114 -15.87 -23.55 4.33
C GLU A 114 -15.54 -22.18 4.95
N LYS A 115 -15.99 -21.92 6.19
CA LYS A 115 -15.70 -20.68 6.92
C LYS A 115 -14.20 -20.49 7.11
N LEU A 116 -13.47 -21.55 7.50
CA LEU A 116 -12.02 -21.51 7.64
C LEU A 116 -11.32 -21.21 6.30
N PHE A 117 -11.79 -21.82 5.21
CA PHE A 117 -11.27 -21.55 3.87
C PHE A 117 -11.50 -20.09 3.45
N ARG A 118 -12.71 -19.54 3.66
CA ARG A 118 -13.03 -18.14 3.33
C ARG A 118 -12.21 -17.15 4.16
N LEU A 119 -12.07 -17.39 5.46
CA LEU A 119 -11.26 -16.56 6.35
C LEU A 119 -9.80 -16.52 5.89
N HIS A 120 -9.26 -17.70 5.56
CA HIS A 120 -7.91 -17.81 5.04
C HIS A 120 -7.73 -17.08 3.70
N GLN A 121 -8.69 -17.18 2.78
CA GLN A 121 -8.67 -16.42 1.51
C GLN A 121 -8.62 -14.90 1.72
N LEU A 122 -9.39 -14.39 2.68
CA LEU A 122 -9.42 -12.97 2.99
C LEU A 122 -8.11 -12.49 3.61
N GLU A 123 -7.55 -13.27 4.54
CA GLU A 123 -6.26 -12.97 5.17
C GLU A 123 -5.11 -13.01 4.15
N LEU A 124 -5.10 -14.02 3.26
CA LEU A 124 -4.17 -14.11 2.14
C LEU A 124 -4.22 -12.89 1.24
N LYS A 125 -5.43 -12.51 0.80
CA LYS A 125 -5.64 -11.34 -0.05
C LYS A 125 -5.10 -10.06 0.62
N LYS A 126 -5.31 -9.90 1.93
CA LYS A 126 -4.80 -8.76 2.70
C LYS A 126 -3.27 -8.69 2.68
N TYR A 127 -2.58 -9.78 3.03
CA TYR A 127 -1.11 -9.79 3.03
C TYR A 127 -0.53 -9.62 1.62
N TYR A 128 -1.19 -10.17 0.61
CA TYR A 128 -0.84 -9.98 -0.80
C TYR A 128 -0.98 -8.50 -1.21
N ASP A 129 -2.12 -7.88 -0.91
CA ASP A 129 -2.40 -6.48 -1.22
C ASP A 129 -1.44 -5.54 -0.47
N GLN A 130 -1.10 -5.83 0.79
CA GLN A 130 -0.11 -5.06 1.54
C GLN A 130 1.27 -5.13 0.88
N THR A 131 1.72 -6.32 0.51
CA THR A 131 3.02 -6.54 -0.14
C THR A 131 3.06 -5.86 -1.51
N LEU A 132 1.97 -5.95 -2.28
CA LEU A 132 1.83 -5.26 -3.56
C LEU A 132 1.83 -3.74 -3.41
N ILE A 133 1.15 -3.17 -2.40
CA ILE A 133 1.13 -1.73 -2.17
C ILE A 133 2.53 -1.21 -1.83
N HIS A 134 3.25 -1.91 -0.95
CA HIS A 134 4.64 -1.55 -0.61
C HIS A 134 5.55 -1.61 -1.84
N SER A 135 5.43 -2.67 -2.64
CA SER A 135 6.20 -2.83 -3.89
C SER A 135 5.86 -1.74 -4.92
N ARG A 136 4.58 -1.38 -5.06
CA ARG A 136 4.11 -0.32 -5.96
C ARG A 136 4.61 1.07 -5.56
N LEU A 137 4.70 1.35 -4.26
CA LEU A 137 5.26 2.62 -3.77
C LEU A 137 6.74 2.74 -4.12
N ILE A 138 7.53 1.67 -3.90
CA ILE A 138 8.95 1.65 -4.28
C ILE A 138 9.12 1.86 -5.79
N PHE A 139 8.29 1.19 -6.60
CA PHE A 139 8.29 1.37 -8.05
C PHE A 139 7.96 2.81 -8.48
N LEU A 140 6.94 3.42 -7.87
CA LEU A 140 6.55 4.81 -8.16
C LEU A 140 7.67 5.80 -7.79
N VAL A 141 8.29 5.62 -6.62
CA VAL A 141 9.44 6.43 -6.19
C VAL A 141 10.61 6.28 -7.16
N GLY A 142 10.87 5.07 -7.66
CA GLY A 142 11.86 4.81 -8.71
C GLY A 142 11.60 5.61 -9.99
N ILE A 143 10.35 5.61 -10.47
CA ILE A 143 9.94 6.41 -11.64
C ILE A 143 10.16 7.90 -11.41
N PHE A 144 9.70 8.45 -10.28
CA PHE A 144 9.89 9.87 -9.97
C PHE A 144 11.37 10.25 -9.85
N SER A 145 12.20 9.37 -9.30
CA SER A 145 13.65 9.58 -9.20
C SER A 145 14.32 9.65 -10.58
N ILE A 146 13.90 8.83 -11.54
CA ILE A 146 14.39 8.89 -12.93
C ILE A 146 14.04 10.23 -13.57
N PHE A 147 12.78 10.67 -13.47
CA PHE A 147 12.34 11.96 -14.01
C PHE A 147 13.07 13.13 -13.36
N ALA A 148 13.24 13.12 -12.03
CA ALA A 148 14.00 14.13 -11.32
C ALA A 148 15.46 14.17 -11.81
N GLY A 149 16.09 13.02 -12.01
CA GLY A 149 17.44 12.93 -12.57
C GLY A 149 17.55 13.58 -13.96
N PHE A 150 16.61 13.30 -14.87
CA PHE A 150 16.57 13.93 -16.19
C PHE A 150 16.38 15.44 -16.13
N ILE A 151 15.52 15.93 -15.23
CA ILE A 151 15.31 17.38 -15.03
C ILE A 151 16.61 18.03 -14.55
N PHE A 152 17.30 17.43 -13.57
CA PHE A 152 18.58 17.94 -13.06
C PHE A 152 19.65 18.00 -14.16
N ILE A 153 19.76 16.95 -14.97
CA ILE A 153 20.68 16.92 -16.12
C ILE A 153 20.33 18.03 -17.13
N GLY A 154 19.05 18.18 -17.47
CA GLY A 154 18.58 19.22 -18.38
C GLY A 154 18.87 20.64 -17.89
N VAL A 155 18.64 20.90 -16.59
CA VAL A 155 18.97 22.18 -15.96
C VAL A 155 20.48 22.43 -15.96
N ALA A 156 21.29 21.42 -15.65
CA ALA A 156 22.75 21.53 -15.68
C ALA A 156 23.26 21.87 -17.09
N PHE A 157 22.78 21.17 -18.12
CA PHE A 157 23.11 21.49 -19.52
C PHE A 157 22.67 22.90 -19.92
N TYR A 158 21.46 23.31 -19.53
CA TYR A 158 20.96 24.66 -19.81
C TYR A 158 21.84 25.75 -19.20
N LEU A 159 22.30 25.57 -17.96
CA LEU A 159 23.18 26.52 -17.27
C LEU A 159 24.55 26.63 -17.96
N ILE A 160 25.14 25.50 -18.36
CA ILE A 160 26.42 25.45 -19.08
C ILE A 160 26.32 26.15 -20.44
N PHE A 161 25.21 25.95 -21.17
CA PHE A 161 25.04 26.53 -22.50
C PHE A 161 24.76 28.04 -22.46
N LYS A 162 24.11 28.53 -21.38
CA LYS A 162 23.73 29.95 -21.24
C LYS A 162 24.85 30.82 -20.65
N HIS A 163 25.75 30.25 -19.85
CA HIS A 163 26.91 30.95 -19.29
C HIS A 163 28.18 30.20 -19.73
N PRO A 164 28.91 30.69 -20.74
CA PRO A 164 30.19 30.09 -21.13
C PRO A 164 31.16 30.21 -19.95
N VAL A 165 31.43 29.05 -19.34
CA VAL A 165 32.27 28.87 -18.16
C VAL A 165 33.72 29.20 -18.53
N ASN A 166 34.15 30.44 -18.27
CA ASN A 166 35.46 30.95 -18.68
C ASN A 166 36.51 30.85 -17.57
N ALA A 167 36.11 30.67 -16.30
CA ALA A 167 37.04 30.56 -15.17
C ALA A 167 37.50 29.12 -14.93
N PHE A 168 38.81 28.90 -14.78
CA PHE A 168 39.41 27.60 -14.44
C PHE A 168 38.79 26.98 -13.18
N SER A 169 38.47 27.81 -12.18
CA SER A 169 37.83 27.40 -10.93
C SER A 169 36.45 26.77 -11.12
N GLU A 170 35.65 27.28 -12.08
CA GLU A 170 34.31 26.76 -12.36
C GLU A 170 34.39 25.40 -13.09
N LYS A 171 35.37 25.21 -13.97
CA LYS A 171 35.61 23.92 -14.64
C LYS A 171 36.04 22.83 -13.66
N VAL A 172 36.93 23.16 -12.73
CA VAL A 172 37.35 22.24 -11.65
C VAL A 172 36.17 21.91 -10.74
N LEU A 173 35.36 22.91 -10.35
CA LEU A 173 34.17 22.72 -9.53
C LEU A 173 33.17 21.76 -10.20
N ILE A 174 32.87 21.97 -11.49
CA ILE A 174 31.98 21.11 -12.27
C ILE A 174 32.56 19.69 -12.39
N GLY A 175 33.87 19.55 -12.61
CA GLY A 175 34.53 18.24 -12.68
C GLY A 175 34.47 17.46 -11.36
N VAL A 176 34.68 18.13 -10.23
CA VAL A 176 34.58 17.52 -8.89
C VAL A 176 33.13 17.16 -8.56
N LEU A 177 32.18 18.07 -8.80
CA LEU A 177 30.74 17.80 -8.62
C LEU A 177 30.26 16.65 -9.52
N GLY A 178 30.70 16.61 -10.78
CA GLY A 178 30.38 15.54 -11.72
C GLY A 178 30.94 14.19 -11.28
N SER A 179 32.17 14.17 -10.78
CA SER A 179 32.81 12.94 -10.28
C SER A 179 32.13 12.42 -9.02
N ILE A 180 31.83 13.30 -8.04
CA ILE A 180 31.07 12.94 -6.84
C ILE A 180 29.67 12.47 -7.21
N GLY A 181 29.00 13.17 -8.12
CA GLY A 181 27.67 12.80 -8.62
C GLY A 181 27.65 11.44 -9.31
N ALA A 182 28.67 11.12 -10.12
CA ALA A 182 28.80 9.82 -10.77
C ALA A 182 29.00 8.68 -9.76
N ILE A 183 29.86 8.87 -8.75
CA ILE A 183 30.09 7.90 -7.68
C ILE A 183 28.82 7.67 -6.87
N LEU A 184 28.14 8.74 -6.44
CA LEU A 184 26.88 8.65 -5.69
C LEU A 184 25.78 7.98 -6.53
N SER A 185 25.66 8.34 -7.80
CA SER A 185 24.66 7.77 -8.71
C SER A 185 24.85 6.26 -8.89
N ASN A 186 26.09 5.81 -9.07
CA ASN A 186 26.40 4.38 -9.17
C ASN A 186 26.06 3.63 -7.87
N PHE A 187 26.39 4.22 -6.71
CA PHE A 187 26.03 3.63 -5.41
C PHE A 187 24.51 3.50 -5.24
N VAL A 188 23.74 4.55 -5.54
CA VAL A 188 22.28 4.53 -5.47
C VAL A 188 21.69 3.50 -6.43
N ALA A 189 22.25 3.37 -7.64
CA ALA A 189 21.81 2.37 -8.62
C ALA A 189 21.99 0.93 -8.10
N VAL A 190 23.13 0.62 -7.49
CA VAL A 190 23.37 -0.71 -6.90
C VAL A 190 22.39 -1.00 -5.76
N ILE A 191 22.18 -0.04 -4.86
CA ILE A 191 21.20 -0.19 -3.76
C ILE A 191 19.78 -0.39 -4.30
N PHE A 192 19.39 0.39 -5.31
CA PHE A 192 18.09 0.26 -5.95
C PHE A 192 17.88 -1.13 -6.56
N VAL A 193 18.83 -1.62 -7.35
CA VAL A 193 18.74 -2.95 -7.99
C VAL A 193 18.67 -4.05 -6.94
N LYS A 194 19.47 -3.96 -5.86
CA LYS A 194 19.43 -4.92 -4.77
C LYS A 194 18.09 -4.92 -4.04
N MET A 195 17.60 -3.76 -3.65
CA MET A 195 16.30 -3.59 -2.99
C MET A 195 15.16 -4.10 -3.88
N TYR A 196 15.20 -3.78 -5.18
CA TYR A 196 14.21 -4.26 -6.15
C TYR A 196 14.24 -5.80 -6.25
N SER A 197 15.42 -6.40 -6.34
CA SER A 197 15.57 -7.86 -6.40
C SER A 197 15.08 -8.55 -5.14
N GLU A 198 15.42 -8.02 -3.96
CA GLU A 198 14.94 -8.54 -2.67
C GLU A 198 13.41 -8.44 -2.55
N THR A 199 12.83 -7.34 -3.03
CA THR A 199 11.38 -7.13 -3.07
C THR A 199 10.68 -8.16 -3.96
N ILE A 200 11.20 -8.39 -5.18
CA ILE A 200 10.66 -9.39 -6.11
C ILE A 200 10.78 -10.80 -5.54
N LYS A 201 11.91 -11.12 -4.90
CA LYS A 201 12.10 -12.42 -4.23
C LYS A 201 11.08 -12.63 -3.12
N SER A 202 10.91 -11.64 -2.24
CA SER A 202 9.94 -11.69 -1.14
C SER A 202 8.50 -11.84 -1.67
N LEU A 203 8.14 -11.11 -2.73
CA LEU A 203 6.83 -11.23 -3.37
C LEU A 203 6.58 -12.61 -3.96
N THR A 204 7.60 -13.20 -4.60
CA THR A 204 7.52 -14.54 -5.20
C THR A 204 7.39 -15.63 -4.14
N GLU A 205 8.19 -15.56 -3.07
CA GLU A 205 8.12 -16.48 -1.95
C GLU A 205 6.76 -16.39 -1.25
N PHE A 206 6.27 -15.17 -1.05
CA PHE A 206 4.94 -14.91 -0.51
C PHE A 206 3.85 -15.51 -1.39
N HIS A 207 3.90 -15.30 -2.72
CA HIS A 207 2.96 -15.90 -3.67
C HIS A 207 2.99 -17.44 -3.62
N ASN A 208 4.17 -18.05 -3.57
CA ASN A 208 4.28 -19.51 -3.49
C ASN A 208 3.66 -20.05 -2.19
N ARG A 209 3.94 -19.40 -1.05
CA ARG A 209 3.34 -19.76 0.24
C ARG A 209 1.81 -19.59 0.23
N LEU A 210 1.33 -18.55 -0.43
CA LEU A 210 -0.09 -18.26 -0.66
C LEU A 210 -0.78 -19.43 -1.38
N VAL A 211 -0.21 -19.84 -2.52
CA VAL A 211 -0.73 -20.90 -3.37
C VAL A 211 -0.78 -22.24 -2.62
N ILE A 212 0.29 -22.60 -1.91
CA ILE A 212 0.35 -23.83 -1.12
C ILE A 212 -0.74 -23.84 -0.03
N THR A 213 -0.87 -22.75 0.71
CA THR A 213 -1.83 -22.70 1.83
C THR A 213 -3.27 -22.67 1.33
N HIS A 214 -3.54 -22.00 0.19
CA HIS A 214 -4.83 -22.06 -0.49
C HIS A 214 -5.20 -23.50 -0.88
N TYR A 215 -4.30 -24.22 -1.54
CA TYR A 215 -4.57 -25.61 -1.93
C TYR A 215 -4.75 -26.53 -0.72
N LEU A 216 -4.07 -26.27 0.40
CA LEU A 216 -4.25 -27.02 1.64
C LEU A 216 -5.66 -26.83 2.22
N HIS A 217 -6.13 -25.58 2.36
CA HIS A 217 -7.48 -25.31 2.87
C HIS A 217 -8.57 -25.77 1.89
N PHE A 218 -8.33 -25.65 0.58
CA PHE A 218 -9.23 -26.18 -0.44
C PHE A 218 -9.32 -27.71 -0.36
N GLY A 219 -8.19 -28.38 -0.20
CA GLY A 219 -8.13 -29.83 0.04
C GLY A 219 -8.90 -30.23 1.30
N ASN A 220 -8.73 -29.51 2.40
CA ASN A 220 -9.49 -29.75 3.63
C ASN A 220 -11.01 -29.57 3.43
N PHE A 221 -11.43 -28.54 2.68
CA PHE A 221 -12.83 -28.33 2.31
C PHE A 221 -13.39 -29.48 1.46
N LEU A 222 -12.64 -29.97 0.47
CA LEU A 222 -13.05 -31.12 -0.33
C LEU A 222 -13.16 -32.40 0.50
N VAL A 223 -12.23 -32.64 1.42
CA VAL A 223 -12.25 -33.80 2.32
C VAL A 223 -13.43 -33.71 3.30
N ALA A 224 -13.76 -32.51 3.79
CA ALA A 224 -14.91 -32.29 4.67
C ALA A 224 -16.27 -32.62 4.00
N LYS A 225 -16.37 -32.56 2.67
CA LYS A 225 -17.56 -32.97 1.90
C LYS A 225 -17.72 -34.48 1.74
N ILE A 226 -16.71 -35.28 2.09
CA ILE A 226 -16.78 -36.75 1.98
C ILE A 226 -17.64 -37.29 3.13
N LYS A 227 -18.78 -37.88 2.77
CA LYS A 227 -19.74 -38.47 3.72
C LYS A 227 -19.25 -39.76 4.38
N ASP A 228 -18.44 -40.54 3.67
CA ASP A 228 -17.86 -41.78 4.20
C ASP A 228 -16.65 -41.45 5.09
N ASP A 229 -16.76 -41.77 6.38
CA ASP A 229 -15.74 -41.46 7.39
C ASP A 229 -14.40 -42.18 7.12
N LYS A 230 -14.41 -43.43 6.66
CA LYS A 230 -13.17 -44.17 6.35
C LYS A 230 -12.48 -43.61 5.12
N LEU A 231 -13.25 -43.27 4.09
CA LEU A 231 -12.72 -42.65 2.88
C LEU A 231 -12.18 -41.25 3.18
N ARG A 232 -12.86 -40.50 4.06
CA ARG A 232 -12.44 -39.17 4.52
C ARG A 232 -11.10 -39.23 5.24
N GLU A 233 -10.96 -40.12 6.23
CA GLU A 233 -9.74 -40.29 7.02
C GLU A 233 -8.54 -40.69 6.12
N ASN A 234 -8.76 -41.64 5.20
CA ASN A 234 -7.74 -42.09 4.25
C ASN A 234 -7.31 -40.95 3.30
N THR A 235 -8.29 -40.18 2.80
CA THR A 235 -8.00 -39.03 1.93
C THR A 235 -7.23 -37.95 2.68
N LEU A 236 -7.58 -37.68 3.95
CA LEU A 236 -6.88 -36.70 4.79
C LEU A 236 -5.43 -37.13 5.06
N SER A 237 -5.20 -38.42 5.33
CA SER A 237 -3.87 -39.02 5.51
C SER A 237 -3.02 -38.88 4.24
N ARG A 238 -3.57 -39.22 3.05
CA ARG A 238 -2.88 -39.03 1.76
C ARG A 238 -2.56 -37.57 1.47
N LEU A 239 -3.44 -36.65 1.87
CA LEU A 239 -3.23 -35.21 1.69
C LEU A 239 -2.06 -34.74 2.57
N ALA A 240 -2.00 -35.19 3.82
CA ALA A 240 -0.91 -34.89 4.75
C ALA A 240 0.45 -35.45 4.28
N GLU A 241 0.48 -36.69 3.78
CA GLU A 241 1.69 -37.31 3.20
C GLU A 241 2.20 -36.53 1.98
N ASN A 242 1.31 -36.14 1.07
CA ASN A 242 1.67 -35.36 -0.12
C ASN A 242 2.18 -33.96 0.21
N ILE A 243 1.61 -33.29 1.22
CA ILE A 243 2.09 -31.98 1.68
C ILE A 243 3.51 -32.12 2.24
N THR A 244 3.74 -33.11 3.10
CA THR A 244 5.04 -33.33 3.76
C THR A 244 6.14 -33.68 2.77
N THR A 245 5.79 -34.38 1.69
CA THR A 245 6.72 -34.78 0.63
C THR A 245 7.06 -33.61 -0.30
N ASN A 246 6.10 -32.75 -0.63
CA ASN A 246 6.32 -31.59 -1.49
C ASN A 246 7.00 -30.41 -0.79
N LEU A 247 6.89 -30.28 0.54
CA LEU A 247 7.61 -29.25 1.33
C LEU A 247 9.10 -29.53 1.51
N LYS A 248 9.57 -30.75 1.20
CA LYS A 248 10.99 -31.14 1.31
C LYS A 248 11.81 -30.95 0.01
N LYS A 249 11.17 -30.54 -1.09
CA LYS A 249 11.81 -30.20 -2.36
C LYS A 249 11.93 -28.69 -2.50
#